data_AF-A0A955LTQ5-F1
#
_entry.id   AF-A0A955LTQ5-F1
#
_cell.length_a   1.000
_cell.length_b   1.000
_cell.length_c   1.000
_cell.angle_alpha   90.00
_cell.angle_beta   90.00
_cell.angle_gamma   90.00
#
_symmetry.space_group_name_H-M   'P 1'
#
loop_
_entity.id
_entity.type
_entity.pdbx_description
1 polymer ?
#
loop_
_entity_poly.entity_id
_entity_poly.type
_entity_poly.pdbx_seq_one_letter_code
_entity_poly.pdbx_strand_id
1 'polypeptide(L)'
;CCYMFFGPFYRQVLGEGSVWIRQWVMFRHRAVGQICKVRYAEIRQGLETPINRFKILGYKNRFHAPSDIKRISTPKKAVEVGKRLCRAVGGTNPDIRLYGFTAEKDGWHQFSWGESNLCSE
;
A
#
# COMPACT_ATOMS: atom_id res chain seq x y z
N CYS A 1 48.73 -0.95 9.01
CA CYS A 1 48.41 0.19 8.12
C CYS A 1 48.31 -0.30 6.70
N CYS A 2 47.14 -0.18 6.09
CA CYS A 2 46.88 0.13 4.66
C CYS A 2 45.50 -0.41 4.28
N TYR A 3 44.48 0.40 4.61
CA TYR A 3 43.21 0.40 3.92
C TYR A 3 43.37 1.17 2.60
N MET A 4 42.49 0.83 1.64
CA MET A 4 42.20 1.51 0.37
C MET A 4 43.09 1.11 -0.82
N PHE A 5 42.47 0.52 -1.84
CA PHE A 5 42.38 1.09 -3.21
C PHE A 5 41.74 0.13 -4.23
N PHE A 6 40.59 -0.49 -3.91
CA PHE A 6 39.69 -0.98 -4.95
C PHE A 6 38.28 -0.43 -4.72
N GLY A 7 37.99 0.63 -5.50
CA GLY A 7 36.71 1.30 -5.60
C GLY A 7 35.63 0.44 -6.29
N PRO A 8 34.51 1.05 -6.70
CA PRO A 8 33.14 0.53 -6.61
C PRO A 8 32.73 -0.51 -7.69
N PHE A 9 33.66 -1.34 -8.16
CA PHE A 9 33.41 -2.29 -9.25
C PHE A 9 32.87 -3.66 -8.82
N TYR A 10 32.77 -3.94 -7.51
CA TYR A 10 32.18 -5.22 -7.03
C TYR A 10 30.65 -5.30 -7.25
N ARG A 11 29.98 -4.20 -7.63
CA ARG A 11 28.52 -4.18 -7.85
C ARG A 11 28.01 -4.95 -9.07
N GLN A 12 28.87 -5.47 -9.94
CA GLN A 12 28.45 -5.96 -11.26
C GLN A 12 28.43 -7.49 -11.43
N VAL A 13 28.76 -8.30 -10.40
CA VAL A 13 28.92 -9.77 -10.58
C VAL A 13 28.18 -10.64 -9.56
N LEU A 14 27.41 -10.06 -8.62
CA LEU A 14 26.58 -10.84 -7.69
C LEU A 14 25.11 -10.39 -7.80
N GLY A 15 24.33 -11.25 -8.45
CA GLY A 15 22.96 -11.02 -8.91
C GLY A 15 21.94 -10.68 -7.83
N GLU A 16 21.05 -9.76 -8.20
CA GLU A 16 19.57 -9.82 -8.10
C GLU A 16 18.86 -10.12 -6.76
N GLY A 17 19.54 -10.23 -5.61
CA GLY A 17 18.87 -10.65 -4.36
C GLY A 17 18.59 -9.60 -3.28
N SER A 18 19.30 -8.46 -3.22
CA SER A 18 19.51 -7.83 -1.89
C SER A 18 19.37 -6.31 -1.78
N VAL A 19 18.99 -5.58 -2.83
CA VAL A 19 18.76 -4.13 -2.73
C VAL A 19 17.49 -3.83 -1.93
N TRP A 20 16.43 -4.62 -2.15
CA TRP A 20 15.14 -4.49 -1.46
C TRP A 20 15.24 -4.84 0.04
N ILE A 21 16.02 -5.87 0.38
CA ILE A 21 16.20 -6.31 1.77
C ILE A 21 17.03 -5.27 2.55
N ARG A 22 18.13 -4.76 1.99
CA ARG A 22 18.95 -3.73 2.66
C ARG A 22 18.19 -2.43 2.91
N GLN A 23 17.32 -2.03 1.98
CA GLN A 23 16.48 -0.85 2.16
C GLN A 23 15.46 -1.09 3.28
N TRP A 24 14.85 -2.28 3.35
CA TRP A 24 13.89 -2.64 4.39
C TRP A 24 14.51 -2.66 5.81
N VAL A 25 15.71 -3.24 5.98
CA VAL A 25 16.41 -3.27 7.28
C VAL A 25 16.67 -1.86 7.83
N MET A 26 16.96 -0.87 6.97
CA MET A 26 17.16 0.52 7.40
C MET A 26 15.86 1.24 7.81
N PHE A 27 14.68 0.81 7.33
CA PHE A 27 13.38 1.41 7.66
C PHE A 27 12.57 0.64 8.71
N ARG A 28 13.01 -0.57 9.08
CA ARG A 28 12.44 -1.45 10.11
C ARG A 28 12.00 -0.72 11.38
N HIS A 29 12.84 0.15 11.93
CA HIS A 29 12.56 0.75 13.24
C HIS A 29 11.50 1.86 13.22
N ARG A 30 11.21 2.47 12.05
CA ARG A 30 10.24 3.58 11.93
C ARG A 30 8.98 3.23 11.14
N ALA A 31 9.01 2.17 10.31
CA ALA A 31 7.91 1.82 9.41
C ALA A 31 7.08 0.62 9.89
N VAL A 32 7.63 -0.25 10.74
CA VAL A 32 6.95 -1.46 11.24
C VAL A 32 5.69 -1.09 12.01
N GLY A 33 4.54 -1.61 11.56
CA GLY A 33 3.22 -1.37 12.14
C GLY A 33 2.65 0.03 11.94
N GLN A 34 3.36 0.93 11.24
CA GLN A 34 2.95 2.33 11.05
C GLN A 34 2.60 2.70 9.61
N ILE A 35 2.79 1.78 8.66
CA ILE A 35 2.52 2.02 7.24
C ILE A 35 1.84 0.77 6.65
N CYS A 36 0.65 0.98 6.10
CA CYS A 36 -0.04 0.03 5.24
C CYS A 36 -0.03 0.55 3.80
N LYS A 37 0.45 -0.27 2.86
CA LYS A 37 0.30 -0.05 1.42
C LYS A 37 -1.06 -0.61 1.00
N VAL A 38 -1.93 0.26 0.53
CA VAL A 38 -3.33 -0.08 0.21
C VAL A 38 -3.69 0.35 -1.20
N ARG A 39 -4.35 -0.55 -1.93
CA ARG A 39 -4.94 -0.36 -3.24
C ARG A 39 -6.40 -0.78 -3.18
N TYR A 40 -7.27 0.03 -3.76
CA TYR A 40 -8.68 -0.29 -3.92
C TYR A 40 -8.95 -0.54 -5.39
N ALA A 41 -9.75 -1.54 -5.69
CA ALA A 41 -10.23 -1.78 -7.03
C ALA A 41 -11.75 -1.92 -7.01
N GLU A 42 -12.40 -1.44 -8.05
CA GLU A 42 -13.80 -1.66 -8.32
C GLU A 42 -13.92 -2.86 -9.24
N ILE A 43 -14.83 -3.77 -8.95
CA ILE A 43 -15.20 -4.84 -9.87
C ILE A 43 -16.53 -4.50 -10.49
N ARG A 44 -16.52 -4.36 -11.81
CA ARG A 44 -17.73 -4.17 -12.62
C ARG A 44 -17.80 -5.27 -13.64
N GLN A 45 -18.83 -6.12 -13.58
CA GLN A 45 -19.05 -7.20 -14.55
C GLN A 45 -17.82 -8.11 -14.75
N GLY A 46 -17.07 -8.37 -13.67
CA GLY A 46 -15.84 -9.18 -13.71
C GLY A 46 -14.56 -8.43 -14.12
N LEU A 47 -14.65 -7.14 -14.50
CA LEU A 47 -13.50 -6.30 -14.78
C LEU A 47 -13.01 -5.59 -13.51
N GLU A 48 -11.75 -5.81 -13.15
CA GLU A 48 -11.09 -5.10 -12.04
C GLU A 48 -10.52 -3.76 -12.54
N THR A 49 -11.09 -2.66 -12.05
CA THR A 49 -10.63 -1.30 -12.35
C THR A 49 -10.01 -0.65 -11.11
N PRO A 50 -8.73 -0.22 -11.14
CA PRO A 50 -8.11 0.42 -10.00
C PRO A 50 -8.76 1.78 -9.69
N ILE A 51 -9.14 1.99 -8.43
CA ILE A 51 -9.79 3.22 -7.98
C ILE A 51 -8.76 4.19 -7.41
N ASN A 52 -8.80 5.43 -7.89
CA ASN A 52 -8.12 6.52 -7.21
C ASN A 52 -8.98 7.03 -6.04
N ARG A 53 -8.68 6.56 -4.83
CA ARG A 53 -9.42 6.92 -3.61
C ARG A 53 -9.54 8.42 -3.37
N PHE A 54 -8.52 9.21 -3.74
CA PHE A 54 -8.54 10.65 -3.49
C PHE A 54 -9.56 11.34 -4.37
N LYS A 55 -9.63 10.94 -5.65
CA LYS A 55 -10.58 11.48 -6.63
C LYS A 55 -12.02 11.15 -6.22
N ILE A 56 -12.27 9.91 -5.83
CA ILE A 56 -13.62 9.46 -5.41
C ILE A 56 -14.09 10.18 -4.14
N LEU A 57 -13.19 10.41 -3.17
CA LEU A 57 -13.52 11.12 -1.94
C LEU A 57 -13.57 12.66 -2.12
N GLY A 58 -13.48 13.17 -3.35
CA GLY A 58 -13.59 14.60 -3.66
C GLY A 58 -12.33 15.42 -3.41
N TYR A 59 -11.18 14.81 -3.16
CA TYR A 59 -9.92 15.53 -2.99
C TYR A 59 -9.25 15.81 -4.33
N LYS A 60 -8.78 17.05 -4.51
CA LYS A 60 -8.02 17.45 -5.72
C LYS A 60 -6.80 16.57 -5.93
N ASN A 61 -6.00 16.35 -4.87
CA ASN A 61 -4.74 15.62 -4.90
C ASN A 61 -4.44 15.02 -3.52
N ARG A 62 -3.46 14.10 -3.46
CA ARG A 62 -2.93 13.53 -2.20
C ARG A 62 -2.52 14.59 -1.16
N PHE A 63 -2.06 15.76 -1.59
CA PHE A 63 -1.61 16.84 -0.71
C PHE A 63 -2.76 17.58 -0.01
N HIS A 64 -3.96 17.56 -0.59
CA HIS A 64 -5.16 18.19 -0.04
C HIS A 64 -6.03 17.21 0.76
N ALA A 65 -5.63 15.94 0.81
CA ALA A 65 -6.31 14.93 1.61
C ALA A 65 -5.82 14.99 3.08
N PRO A 66 -6.71 14.74 4.05
CA PRO A 66 -6.32 14.66 5.45
C PRO A 66 -5.31 13.53 5.67
N SER A 67 -4.51 13.66 6.74
CA SER A 67 -3.36 12.78 7.02
C SER A 67 -3.75 11.30 7.11
N ASP A 68 -4.96 11.01 7.58
CA ASP A 68 -5.53 9.68 7.78
C ASP A 68 -5.91 8.98 6.47
N ILE A 69 -6.26 9.73 5.41
CA ILE A 69 -6.53 9.21 4.06
C ILE A 69 -5.23 9.17 3.23
N LYS A 70 -4.34 10.14 3.47
CA LYS A 70 -3.03 10.23 2.82
C LYS A 70 -2.09 9.10 3.23
N ARG A 71 -2.13 8.70 4.50
CA ARG A 71 -1.33 7.61 5.07
C ARG A 71 -2.23 6.69 5.90
N ILE A 72 -2.45 5.49 5.36
CA ILE A 72 -3.15 4.44 6.09
C ILE A 72 -2.10 3.72 6.94
N SER A 73 -2.24 3.77 8.25
CA SER A 73 -1.30 3.15 9.20
C SER A 73 -1.75 1.77 9.65
N THR A 74 -3.06 1.47 9.63
CA THR A 74 -3.62 0.21 10.13
C THR A 74 -4.60 -0.44 9.15
N PRO A 75 -4.74 -1.77 9.17
CA PRO A 75 -5.77 -2.49 8.40
C PRO A 75 -7.19 -2.00 8.68
N LYS A 76 -7.50 -1.70 9.96
CA LYS A 76 -8.81 -1.14 10.35
C LYS A 76 -9.11 0.17 9.63
N LYS A 77 -8.11 1.06 9.53
CA LYS A 77 -8.26 2.33 8.79
C LYS A 77 -8.44 2.09 7.29
N ALA A 78 -7.78 1.08 6.73
CA ALA A 78 -7.96 0.69 5.34
C ALA A 78 -9.42 0.28 5.05
N VAL A 79 -10.03 -0.51 5.93
CA VAL A 79 -11.44 -0.90 5.82
C VAL A 79 -12.35 0.31 5.99
N GLU A 80 -12.09 1.19 6.97
CA GLU A 80 -12.88 2.42 7.17
C GLU A 80 -12.89 3.32 5.93
N VAL A 81 -11.71 3.54 5.32
CA VAL A 81 -11.59 4.31 4.07
C VAL A 81 -12.31 3.59 2.92
N GLY A 82 -12.25 2.25 2.87
CA GLY A 82 -13.02 1.43 1.94
C GLY A 82 -14.53 1.67 2.04
N LYS A 83 -15.08 1.64 3.26
CA LYS A 83 -16.51 1.94 3.51
C LYS A 83 -16.89 3.37 3.10
N ARG A 84 -16.00 4.35 3.31
CA ARG A 84 -16.20 5.72 2.82
C ARG A 84 -16.21 5.77 1.28
N LEU A 85 -15.36 4.98 0.62
CA LEU A 85 -15.37 4.87 -0.84
C LEU A 85 -16.68 4.26 -1.35
N CYS A 86 -17.20 3.21 -0.70
CA CYS A 86 -18.50 2.63 -1.06
C CYS A 86 -19.62 3.67 -1.07
N ARG A 87 -19.67 4.53 -0.03
CA ARG A 87 -20.65 5.62 0.06
C ARG A 87 -20.44 6.70 -1.01
N ALA A 88 -19.19 6.99 -1.36
CA ALA A 88 -18.84 8.05 -2.30
C ALA A 88 -18.97 7.65 -3.77
N VAL A 89 -18.73 6.37 -4.11
CA VAL A 89 -18.90 5.87 -5.49
C VAL A 89 -20.36 5.96 -5.94
N GLY A 90 -21.31 5.81 -5.00
CA GLY A 90 -22.73 6.05 -5.26
C GLY A 90 -23.28 5.20 -6.42
N GLY A 91 -23.63 3.95 -6.12
CA GLY A 91 -24.22 3.03 -7.09
C GLY A 91 -25.03 1.93 -6.41
N THR A 92 -25.85 1.22 -7.18
CA THR A 92 -26.59 0.05 -6.70
C THR A 92 -25.58 -1.09 -6.48
N ASN A 93 -25.07 -1.20 -5.26
CA ASN A 93 -24.12 -2.23 -4.81
C ASN A 93 -22.77 -2.26 -5.57
N PRO A 94 -21.91 -1.23 -5.44
CA PRO A 94 -20.55 -1.28 -6.00
C PRO A 94 -19.73 -2.42 -5.35
N ASP A 95 -19.00 -3.21 -6.14
CA ASP A 95 -18.03 -4.18 -5.59
C ASP A 95 -16.67 -3.50 -5.44
N ILE A 96 -16.32 -3.10 -4.22
CA ILE A 96 -15.00 -2.51 -3.93
C ILE A 96 -14.17 -3.51 -3.16
N ARG A 97 -13.02 -3.84 -3.72
CA ARG A 97 -12.06 -4.79 -3.17
C ARG A 97 -10.82 -4.09 -2.64
N LEU A 98 -10.34 -4.55 -1.49
CA LEU A 98 -9.16 -4.02 -0.83
C LEU A 98 -7.97 -4.96 -1.02
N TYR A 99 -6.85 -4.41 -1.48
CA TYR A 99 -5.56 -5.08 -1.53
C TYR A 99 -4.61 -4.34 -0.61
N GLY A 100 -4.15 -5.02 0.43
CA GLY A 100 -3.49 -4.40 1.57
C GLY A 100 -2.28 -5.17 2.06
N PHE A 101 -1.17 -4.45 2.21
CA PHE A 101 0.06 -4.95 2.83
C PHE A 101 0.44 -4.05 4.00
N THR A 102 0.84 -4.64 5.12
CA THR A 102 1.38 -3.94 6.29
C THR A 102 2.88 -4.16 6.34
N ALA A 103 3.65 -3.14 6.71
CA ALA A 103 5.07 -3.33 6.99
C ALA A 103 5.23 -3.99 8.38
N GLU A 104 5.85 -5.16 8.44
CA GLU A 104 6.11 -5.96 9.65
C GLU A 104 7.59 -6.25 9.82
N LYS A 105 8.07 -6.71 10.99
CA LYS A 105 9.51 -6.77 11.35
C LYS A 105 10.42 -7.55 10.38
N ASP A 106 9.81 -8.37 9.55
CA ASP A 106 10.33 -9.36 8.63
C ASP A 106 10.01 -9.04 7.16
N GLY A 107 9.20 -8.02 6.87
CA GLY A 107 8.89 -7.62 5.49
C GLY A 107 7.55 -6.91 5.32
N TRP A 108 6.91 -7.17 4.19
CA TRP A 108 5.54 -6.74 3.92
C TRP A 108 4.61 -7.95 4.11
N HIS A 109 3.72 -7.85 5.09
CA HIS A 109 2.73 -8.88 5.36
C HIS A 109 1.40 -8.52 4.72
N GLN A 110 0.80 -9.44 3.97
CA GLN A 110 -0.49 -9.24 3.33
C GLN A 110 -1.60 -9.38 4.37
N PHE A 111 -2.50 -8.41 4.44
CA PHE A 111 -3.69 -8.50 5.31
C PHE A 111 -5.00 -8.58 4.53
N SER A 112 -5.00 -8.28 3.22
CA SER A 112 -6.20 -8.35 2.38
C SER A 112 -5.82 -8.51 0.91
N TRP A 113 -6.54 -9.37 0.19
CA TRP A 113 -6.30 -9.70 -1.23
C TRP A 113 -7.53 -9.56 -2.11
N GLY A 114 -8.46 -8.67 -1.76
CA GLY A 114 -9.69 -8.50 -2.53
C GLY A 114 -10.55 -9.76 -2.55
N GLU A 115 -10.59 -10.47 -1.42
CA GLU A 115 -11.42 -11.67 -1.24
C GLU A 115 -12.87 -11.28 -0.92
N SER A 116 -13.06 -10.14 -0.24
CA SER A 116 -14.36 -9.62 0.14
C SER A 116 -14.69 -8.29 -0.52
N ASN A 117 -15.97 -8.14 -0.88
CA ASN A 117 -16.54 -6.85 -1.24
C ASN A 117 -16.74 -6.03 0.04
N LEU A 118 -16.15 -4.84 0.09
CA LEU A 118 -16.23 -3.94 1.23
C LEU A 118 -17.59 -3.22 1.36
N CYS A 119 -18.42 -3.27 0.32
CA CYS A 119 -19.68 -2.54 0.25
C CYS A 119 -20.91 -3.42 0.49
N SER A 120 -20.75 -4.75 0.54
CA SER A 120 -21.83 -5.71 0.76
C SER A 120 -22.07 -6.03 2.24
N GLU A 121 -21.64 -5.17 3.16
CA GLU A 121 -21.80 -5.30 4.61
C GLU A 121 -22.79 -4.26 5.16
#